data_AF-A0A9P6NAN8-F1
#
_entry.id   AF-A0A9P6NAN8-F1
#
_cell.length_a   1.000
_cell.length_b   1.000
_cell.length_c   1.000
_cell.angle_alpha   90.00
_cell.angle_beta   90.00
_cell.angle_gamma   90.00
#
_symmetry.space_group_name_H-M   'P 1'
#
loop_
_entity.id
_entity.type
_entity.pdbx_description
1 polymer ?
#
loop_
_entity_poly.entity_id
_entity_poly.type
_entity_poly.pdbx_seq_one_letter_code
_entity_poly.pdbx_strand_id
1 'polypeptide(L)'
;MAVATVGSTSFSLLIEAVLSPASLHALAAHGITSLLVQHGTVPPRLGPWLRPLKLSSQYTFIDAPSLTVTLQPFVAEIDELLGRARIAITHAGLLLYIFTASFV
;
A
#
# COMPACT_ATOMS: atom_id res chain seq x y z
N MET A 1 9.31 3.47 3.85
CA MET A 1 8.31 2.43 3.53
C MET A 1 6.94 2.89 4.01
N ALA A 2 5.89 2.67 3.23
CA ALA A 2 4.51 2.83 3.64
C ALA A 2 3.79 1.48 3.56
N VAL A 3 2.78 1.27 4.39
CA VAL A 3 1.96 0.07 4.43
C VAL A 3 0.49 0.50 4.34
N ALA A 4 -0.26 -0.14 3.45
CA ALA A 4 -1.71 -0.02 3.39
C ALA A 4 -2.33 -1.41 3.59
N THR A 5 -3.28 -1.52 4.50
CA THR A 5 -3.94 -2.80 4.79
C THR A 5 -5.43 -2.60 5.05
N VAL A 6 -6.22 -3.55 4.57
CA VAL A 6 -7.65 -3.63 4.87
C VAL A 6 -7.87 -4.85 5.76
N GLY A 7 -8.50 -4.65 6.91
CA GLY A 7 -8.91 -5.71 7.83
C GLY A 7 -10.23 -6.39 7.42
N SER A 8 -10.64 -6.25 6.16
CA SER A 8 -11.83 -6.88 5.61
C SER A 8 -11.51 -7.52 4.27
N THR A 9 -12.04 -8.72 4.05
CA THR A 9 -11.80 -9.52 2.85
C THR A 9 -12.44 -8.95 1.59
N SER A 10 -13.34 -7.95 1.71
CA SER A 10 -14.21 -7.49 0.62
C SER A 10 -14.10 -6.01 0.26
N PHE A 11 -13.19 -5.25 0.89
CA PHE A 11 -13.14 -3.79 0.72
C PHE A 11 -11.98 -3.35 -0.20
N SER A 12 -12.18 -3.48 -1.52
CA SER A 12 -11.16 -3.09 -2.51
C SER A 12 -11.04 -1.57 -2.71
N LEU A 13 -12.11 -0.80 -2.43
CA LEU A 13 -12.17 0.64 -2.72
C LEU A 13 -11.09 1.45 -2.00
N LEU A 14 -10.76 1.12 -0.75
CA LEU A 14 -9.66 1.80 -0.05
C LEU A 14 -8.33 1.53 -0.72
N ILE A 15 -8.09 0.28 -1.10
CA ILE A 15 -6.85 -0.10 -1.79
C ILE A 15 -6.76 0.62 -3.13
N GLU A 16 -7.85 0.65 -3.89
CA GLU A 16 -7.92 1.38 -5.17
C GLU A 16 -7.66 2.88 -4.97
N ALA A 17 -8.18 3.49 -3.90
CA ALA A 17 -7.90 4.88 -3.56
C ALA A 17 -6.43 5.12 -3.18
N VAL A 18 -5.81 4.22 -2.43
CA VAL A 18 -4.37 4.27 -2.11
C VAL A 18 -3.50 4.06 -3.36
N LEU A 19 -3.95 3.21 -4.27
CA LEU A 19 -3.28 2.93 -5.55
C LEU A 19 -3.58 3.97 -6.64
N SER A 20 -4.39 5.00 -6.35
CA SER A 20 -4.69 6.05 -7.31
C SER A 20 -3.44 6.89 -7.64
N PRO A 21 -3.34 7.49 -8.83
CA PRO A 21 -2.17 8.27 -9.22
C PRO A 21 -1.88 9.41 -8.23
N ALA A 22 -2.91 10.09 -7.74
CA ALA A 22 -2.76 11.18 -6.77
C ALA A 22 -2.12 10.71 -5.46
N SER A 23 -2.58 9.58 -4.92
CA SER A 23 -2.02 8.98 -3.70
C SER A 23 -0.57 8.51 -3.91
N LEU A 24 -0.28 7.86 -5.04
CA LEU A 24 1.08 7.39 -5.35
C LEU A 24 2.05 8.56 -5.55
N HIS A 25 1.63 9.63 -6.22
CA HIS A 25 2.41 10.87 -6.34
C HIS A 25 2.70 11.49 -4.98
N ALA A 26 1.69 11.59 -4.12
CA ALA A 26 1.87 12.12 -2.76
C ALA A 26 2.88 11.27 -1.96
N LEU A 27 2.76 9.94 -2.00
CA LEU A 27 3.69 9.03 -1.32
C LEU A 27 5.13 9.20 -1.85
N ALA A 28 5.30 9.24 -3.17
CA ALA A 28 6.60 9.44 -3.80
C ALA A 28 7.21 10.81 -3.41
N ALA A 29 6.41 11.88 -3.41
CA ALA A 29 6.83 13.23 -3.00
C ALA A 29 7.28 13.28 -1.53
N HIS A 30 6.71 12.44 -0.66
CA HIS A 30 7.14 12.28 0.74
C HIS A 30 8.35 11.34 0.91
N GLY A 31 9.02 10.96 -0.18
CA GLY A 31 10.20 10.10 -0.17
C GLY A 31 9.90 8.65 0.17
N ILE A 32 8.66 8.20 -0.02
CA ILE A 32 8.32 6.78 0.08
C ILE A 32 8.75 6.08 -1.21
N THR A 33 9.64 5.10 -1.09
CA THR A 33 10.14 4.28 -2.20
C THR A 33 9.53 2.88 -2.25
N SER A 34 8.83 2.48 -1.18
CA SER A 34 8.21 1.16 -1.07
C SER A 34 6.86 1.29 -0.38
N LEU A 35 5.83 0.78 -1.06
CA LEU A 35 4.46 0.68 -0.58
C LEU A 35 4.06 -0.80 -0.56
N LEU A 36 3.79 -1.33 0.63
CA LEU A 36 3.19 -2.66 0.78
C LEU A 36 1.67 -2.50 0.88
N VAL A 37 0.92 -3.21 0.04
CA VAL A 37 -0.53 -3.21 0.05
C VAL A 37 -1.02 -4.60 0.35
N GLN A 38 -1.62 -4.77 1.52
CA GLN A 38 -2.34 -5.98 1.86
C GLN A 38 -3.79 -5.90 1.38
N HIS A 39 -4.22 -6.93 0.67
CA HIS A 39 -5.59 -7.07 0.18
C HIS A 39 -6.27 -8.31 0.73
N GLY A 40 -7.60 -8.28 0.74
CA GLY A 40 -8.44 -9.41 1.13
C GLY A 40 -8.35 -10.59 0.15
N THR A 41 -9.42 -11.39 0.10
CA THR A 41 -9.49 -12.58 -0.77
C THR A 41 -9.53 -12.22 -2.27
N VAL A 42 -9.90 -10.98 -2.59
CA VAL A 42 -9.96 -10.48 -3.97
C VAL A 42 -8.80 -9.50 -4.21
N PRO A 43 -7.93 -9.75 -5.21
CA PRO A 43 -6.90 -8.80 -5.60
C PRO A 43 -7.51 -7.46 -6.08
N PRO A 44 -6.86 -6.33 -5.79
CA PRO A 44 -7.34 -5.02 -6.23
C PRO A 44 -7.20 -4.86 -7.75
N ARG A 45 -8.05 -4.01 -8.33
CA ARG A 45 -7.90 -3.61 -9.73
C ARG A 45 -6.71 -2.66 -9.86
N LEU A 46 -5.77 -3.00 -10.72
CA LEU A 46 -4.60 -2.17 -10.98
C LEU A 46 -4.84 -1.28 -12.19
N GLY A 47 -4.49 0.00 -12.05
CA GLY A 47 -4.53 0.95 -13.16
C GLY A 47 -3.31 0.80 -14.09
N PRO A 48 -3.39 1.37 -15.31
CA PRO A 48 -2.31 1.31 -16.31
C PRO A 48 -1.02 2.02 -15.86
N TRP A 49 -1.08 2.83 -14.80
CA TRP A 49 0.07 3.54 -14.23
C TRP A 49 0.96 2.67 -13.34
N LEU A 50 0.59 1.41 -13.08
CA LEU A 50 1.40 0.43 -12.38
C LEU A 50 1.92 -0.60 -13.37
N ARG A 51 3.24 -0.65 -13.54
CA ARG A 51 3.90 -1.60 -14.44
C ARG A 51 4.41 -2.81 -13.64
N PRO A 52 4.08 -4.05 -14.02
CA PRO A 52 4.59 -5.23 -13.33
C PRO A 52 6.12 -5.32 -13.43
N LEU A 53 6.75 -5.74 -12.34
CA LEU A 53 8.16 -6.10 -12.25
C LEU A 53 8.34 -7.61 -12.48
N LYS A 54 9.59 -8.09 -12.46
CA LYS A 54 9.93 -9.52 -12.65
C LYS A 54 9.27 -10.46 -11.63
N LEU A 55 8.87 -9.95 -10.47
CA LEU A 55 8.16 -10.70 -9.42
C LEU A 55 6.66 -10.51 -9.58
N SER A 56 5.91 -11.61 -9.48
CA SER A 56 4.46 -11.71 -9.76
C SER A 56 3.54 -10.85 -8.88
N SER A 57 4.07 -10.14 -7.91
CA SER A 57 3.31 -9.31 -6.97
C SER A 57 3.92 -7.92 -6.74
N GLN A 58 4.92 -7.54 -7.55
CA GLN A 58 5.57 -6.24 -7.46
C GLN A 58 5.31 -5.42 -8.72
N TYR A 59 5.09 -4.13 -8.50
CA TYR A 59 4.79 -3.16 -9.54
C TYR A 59 5.61 -1.90 -9.29
N THR A 60 5.97 -1.22 -10.37
CA THR A 60 6.58 0.09 -10.33
C THR A 60 5.56 1.12 -10.79
N PHE A 61 5.48 2.25 -10.10
CA PHE A 61 4.70 3.39 -10.56
C PHE A 61 5.43 4.07 -11.73
N ILE A 62 4.74 4.28 -12.85
CA ILE A 62 5.36 4.76 -14.09
C ILE A 62 5.92 6.18 -13.93
N ASP A 63 5.20 7.07 -13.25
CA ASP A 63 5.61 8.47 -13.11
C ASP A 63 6.66 8.68 -12.01
N ALA A 64 6.82 7.72 -11.09
CA ALA A 64 7.90 7.71 -10.11
C ALA A 64 8.49 6.31 -9.99
N PRO A 65 9.46 5.95 -10.86
CA PRO A 65 10.02 4.60 -10.90
C PRO A 65 10.72 4.14 -9.62
N SER A 66 11.06 5.07 -8.73
CA SER A 66 11.61 4.82 -7.40
C SER A 66 10.58 4.29 -6.40
N LEU A 67 9.28 4.37 -6.71
CA LEU A 67 8.20 3.83 -5.89
C LEU A 67 7.82 2.42 -6.39
N THR A 68 8.13 1.43 -5.57
CA THR A 68 7.71 0.04 -5.75
C THR A 68 6.48 -0.25 -4.91
N VAL A 69 5.45 -0.81 -5.54
CA VAL A 69 4.22 -1.28 -4.92
C VAL A 69 4.24 -2.80 -4.87
N THR A 70 4.11 -3.38 -3.69
CA THR A 70 4.00 -4.82 -3.49
C THR A 70 2.58 -5.15 -3.05
N LEU A 71 1.88 -5.98 -3.82
CA LEU A 71 0.59 -6.55 -3.42
C LEU A 71 0.81 -7.84 -2.65
N GLN A 72 0.14 -7.99 -1.52
CA GLN A 72 0.20 -9.21 -0.73
C GLN A 72 -1.20 -9.58 -0.23
N PRO A 73 -1.55 -10.88 -0.18
CA PRO A 73 -2.73 -11.33 0.56
C PRO A 73 -2.65 -10.91 2.03
N PHE A 74 -3.80 -10.72 2.66
CA PHE A 74 -3.88 -10.44 4.10
C PHE A 74 -3.18 -11.53 4.91
N VAL A 75 -2.32 -11.12 5.83
CA VAL A 75 -1.64 -11.99 6.80
C VAL A 75 -1.86 -11.40 8.19
N ALA A 76 -2.23 -12.24 9.16
CA ALA A 76 -2.53 -11.82 10.52
C ALA A 76 -1.32 -11.18 11.23
N GLU A 77 -0.11 -11.59 10.86
CA GLU A 77 1.16 -11.11 11.42
C GLU A 77 1.70 -9.91 10.63
N ILE A 78 1.01 -8.75 10.71
CA ILE A 78 1.49 -7.50 10.09
C ILE A 78 2.25 -6.59 11.07
N ASP A 79 2.24 -6.90 12.37
CA ASP A 79 2.76 -6.01 13.43
C ASP A 79 4.23 -5.63 13.23
N GLU A 80 5.07 -6.55 12.77
CA GLU A 80 6.49 -6.27 12.48
C GLU A 80 6.65 -5.32 11.27
N LEU A 81 5.77 -5.43 10.28
CA LEU A 81 5.78 -4.56 9.09
C LEU A 81 5.23 -3.17 9.40
N LEU A 82 4.19 -3.09 10.24
CA LEU A 82 3.68 -1.82 10.76
C LEU A 82 4.73 -1.10 11.60
N GLY A 83 5.49 -1.83 12.43
CA GLY A 83 6.58 -1.27 13.24
C GLY A 83 7.72 -0.65 12.44
N ARG A 84 7.87 -1.02 11.15
CA ARG A 84 8.90 -0.47 10.23
C ARG A 84 8.34 0.57 9.25
N ALA A 85 7.02 0.76 9.21
CA ALA A 85 6.38 1.67 8.29
C ALA A 85 6.53 3.13 8.77
N ARG A 86 6.90 4.03 7.85
CA ARG A 86 6.80 5.48 8.10
C ARG A 86 5.35 5.94 8.06
N ILE A 87 4.53 5.29 7.24
CA ILE A 87 3.11 5.56 7.10
C ILE A 87 2.38 4.22 7.09
N ALA A 88 1.37 4.08 7.95
CA ALA A 88 0.43 2.97 7.90
C ALA A 88 -0.99 3.51 7.65
N ILE A 89 -1.64 3.00 6.60
CA ILE A 89 -3.04 3.27 6.25
C ILE A 89 -3.80 1.99 6.53
N THR A 90 -4.59 1.96 7.61
CA THR A 90 -5.30 0.75 8.02
C THR A 90 -6.80 0.98 8.07
N HIS A 91 -7.56 -0.01 7.60
CA HIS A 91 -9.01 -0.04 7.74
C HIS A 91 -9.43 -1.37 8.36
N ALA A 92 -9.27 -1.49 9.68
CA ALA A 92 -9.85 -2.59 10.45
C ALA A 92 -11.32 -2.27 10.73
N GLY A 93 -12.19 -3.28 10.79
CA GLY A 93 -13.66 -3.17 10.85
C GLY A 93 -14.28 -2.37 12.02
N LEU A 94 -13.52 -1.52 12.71
CA LEU A 94 -14.02 -0.59 13.72
C LEU A 94 -13.40 0.84 13.68
N LEU A 95 -12.25 1.09 13.03
CA LEU A 95 -11.61 2.42 13.00
C LEU A 95 -10.55 2.54 11.88
N LEU A 96 -10.52 3.70 11.21
CA LEU A 96 -9.44 4.11 10.31
C LEU A 96 -8.29 4.69 11.15
N TYR A 97 -7.09 4.10 11.08
CA TYR A 97 -5.89 4.71 11.65
C TYR A 97 -4.92 5.10 10.52
N ILE A 98 -4.57 6.39 10.48
CA ILE A 98 -3.44 6.88 9.70
C ILE A 98 -2.32 7.14 10.70
N PHE A 99 -1.37 6.21 10.79
CA PHE A 99 -0.16 6.42 11.58
C PHE A 99 0.91 7.03 10.68
N THR A 100 1.33 8.24 11.00
CA THR A 100 2.59 8.81 10.48
C THR A 100 3.64 8.67 11.57
N ALA A 101 4.55 7.72 11.42
CA ALA A 101 5.72 7.62 12.28
C ALA A 101 6.78 8.62 11.78
N SER A 102 6.78 9.80 12.38
CA SER A 102 7.87 10.77 12.24
C SER A 102 9.04 10.28 13.11
N PHE A 103 10.01 9.59 12.50
CA PHE A 103 11.31 9.42 13.13
C PHE A 103 12.07 10.74 12.99
N VAL A 104 12.35 11.37 14.15
CA VAL A 104 13.26 12.52 14.33
C VAL A 104 14.69 12.04 14.14
#